data_AF-A0A0R1URJ5-F1
#
_entry.id   AF-A0A0R1URJ5-F1
#
_cell.length_a   1.000
_cell.length_b   1.000
_cell.length_c   1.000
_cell.angle_alpha   90.00
_cell.angle_beta   90.00
_cell.angle_gamma   90.00
#
_symmetry.space_group_name_H-M   'P 1'
#
loop_
_entity.id
_entity.type
_entity.pdbx_description
1 polymer ?
#
loop_
_entity_poly.entity_id
_entity_poly.type
_entity_poly.pdbx_seq_one_letter_code
_entity_poly.pdbx_strand_id
1 'polypeptide(L)' 'MKIIAKDILDRLAKEGFVETRVKGDHHRFEDGHGHKVSVPYARVKDTISPTTYRFIKLQAGWK' A
#
# COMPACT_ATOMS: atom_id res chain seq x y z
N MET A 1 -5.73 14.58 -8.68
CA MET A 1 -6.09 13.14 -8.63
C MET A 1 -6.16 12.73 -7.17
N LYS A 2 -7.30 12.19 -6.72
CA LYS A 2 -7.47 11.71 -5.35
C LYS A 2 -7.03 10.24 -5.32
N ILE A 3 -6.08 9.91 -4.46
CA ILE A 3 -5.61 8.53 -4.26
C ILE A 3 -6.11 8.13 -2.88
N ILE A 4 -6.90 7.08 -2.79
CA ILE A 4 -7.40 6.57 -1.50
C ILE A 4 -6.72 5.26 -1.13
N ALA A 5 -6.59 5.00 0.17
CA ALA A 5 -5.95 3.79 0.66
C ALA A 5 -6.59 2.53 0.05
N LYS A 6 -7.93 2.46 0.00
CA LYS A 6 -8.67 1.34 -0.57
C LYS A 6 -8.22 0.97 -1.99
N ASP A 7 -8.02 1.95 -2.87
CA ASP A 7 -7.62 1.66 -4.26
C ASP A 7 -6.21 1.03 -4.32
N ILE A 8 -5.32 1.44 -3.41
CA ILE A 8 -3.99 0.85 -3.25
C ILE A 8 -4.11 -0.58 -2.73
N LEU A 9 -4.93 -0.80 -1.70
CA LEU A 9 -5.15 -2.10 -1.08
C LEU A 9 -5.76 -3.10 -2.08
N ASP A 10 -6.79 -2.69 -2.81
CA ASP A 10 -7.46 -3.51 -3.83
C ASP A 10 -6.47 -3.91 -4.93
N ARG A 11 -5.54 -3.03 -5.30
CA ARG A 11 -4.48 -3.34 -6.27
C ARG A 11 -3.44 -4.29 -5.70
N LEU A 12 -2.93 -4.02 -4.48
CA LEU A 12 -1.99 -4.90 -3.80
C LEU A 12 -2.54 -6.32 -3.67
N ALA A 13 -3.80 -6.46 -3.26
CA ALA A 13 -4.47 -7.76 -3.15
C ALA A 13 -4.56 -8.49 -4.51
N LYS A 14 -4.86 -7.78 -5.60
CA LYS A 14 -4.87 -8.36 -6.96
C LYS A 14 -3.51 -8.86 -7.42
N GLU A 15 -2.44 -8.25 -6.92
CA GLU A 15 -1.06 -8.61 -7.23
C GLU A 15 -0.49 -9.65 -6.23
N GLY A 16 -1.31 -10.17 -5.32
CA GLY A 16 -0.93 -11.24 -4.40
C GLY A 16 -0.24 -10.76 -3.11
N PHE A 17 -0.20 -9.45 -2.86
CA PHE A 17 0.31 -8.93 -1.61
C PHE A 17 -0.65 -9.25 -0.45
N VAL A 18 -0.09 -9.73 0.66
CA VAL A 18 -0.81 -10.02 1.91
C VAL A 18 -0.29 -9.14 3.03
N GLU A 19 -1.18 -8.70 3.92
CA GLU A 19 -0.78 -7.90 5.08
C GLU A 19 -0.02 -8.77 6.10
N THR A 20 1.21 -8.40 6.41
CA THR A 20 2.09 -9.16 7.32
C THR A 20 2.31 -8.46 8.65
N ARG A 21 2.14 -7.14 8.70
CA ARG A 21 2.37 -6.36 9.93
C ARG A 21 1.54 -5.09 9.95
N VAL A 22 0.99 -4.78 11.12
CA VAL A 22 0.36 -3.49 11.41
C VAL A 22 1.02 -2.87 12.64
N LYS A 23 1.39 -1.58 12.55
CA LYS A 23 1.88 -0.79 13.70
C LYS A 23 1.25 0.59 13.66
N GLY A 24 0.23 0.79 14.50
CA GLY A 24 -0.63 1.98 14.38
C GLY A 24 -1.24 2.02 12.99
N ASP A 25 -1.14 3.16 12.32
CA ASP A 25 -1.67 3.36 10.97
C ASP A 25 -0.72 2.87 9.87
N HIS A 26 0.41 2.22 10.21
CA HIS A 26 1.33 1.69 9.22
C HIS A 26 1.06 0.20 8.97
N HIS A 27 0.49 -0.08 7.80
CA HIS A 27 0.19 -1.43 7.33
C HIS A 27 1.26 -1.86 6.32
N ARG A 28 1.90 -3.01 6.57
CA ARG A 28 2.91 -3.59 5.68
C ARG A 28 2.35 -4.81 4.97
N PHE A 29 2.59 -4.85 3.67
CA PHE A 29 2.18 -5.92 2.77
C PHE A 29 3.39 -6.56 2.09
N GLU A 30 3.35 -7.87 1.89
CA GLU A 30 4.41 -8.66 1.23
C GLU A 30 3.79 -9.62 0.20
N ASP A 31 4.46 -9.83 -0.92
CA ASP A 31 4.00 -10.68 -2.04
C ASP A 31 4.65 -12.08 -2.06
N GLY A 32 5.49 -12.40 -1.07
CA GLY A 32 6.28 -13.64 -1.05
C GLY A 32 7.48 -13.66 -2.00
N HIS A 33 7.67 -12.63 -2.83
CA HIS A 33 8.81 -12.48 -3.74
C HIS A 33 9.88 -11.51 -3.19
N GLY A 34 9.71 -11.05 -1.96
CA GLY A 34 10.64 -10.15 -1.27
C GLY A 34 10.27 -8.68 -1.35
N HIS A 35 9.21 -8.30 -2.08
CA HIS A 35 8.71 -6.94 -2.05
C HIS A 35 7.97 -6.65 -0.74
N LYS A 36 8.22 -5.47 -0.18
CA LYS A 36 7.60 -5.02 1.07
C LYS A 36 7.06 -3.62 0.88
N VAL A 37 5.74 -3.50 0.91
CA VAL A 37 5.03 -2.23 0.69
C VAL A 37 4.46 -1.76 2.01
N SER A 38 4.69 -0.50 2.37
CA SER A 38 4.09 0.09 3.58
C SER A 38 3.10 1.17 3.19
N VAL A 39 1.83 0.96 3.53
CA VAL A 39 0.73 1.89 3.24
C VAL A 39 0.27 2.51 4.57
N PRO A 40 0.44 3.83 4.76
CA PRO A 40 -0.06 4.51 5.95
C PRO A 40 -1.54 4.88 5.78
N TYR A 41 -2.42 4.34 6.62
CA TYR A 41 -3.83 4.71 6.69
C TYR A 41 -4.43 4.33 8.05
N ALA A 42 -5.36 5.15 8.55
CA ALA A 42 -6.17 4.81 9.73
C ALA A 42 -7.53 4.21 9.30
N ARG A 43 -8.04 4.64 8.14
CA ARG A 43 -9.27 4.17 7.53
C ARG A 43 -9.04 3.92 6.04
N VAL A 44 -9.71 2.91 5.50
CA VAL A 44 -9.57 2.53 4.07
C VAL A 44 -9.95 3.66 3.09
N LYS A 45 -10.71 4.67 3.52
CA LYS A 45 -11.08 5.83 2.68
C LYS A 45 -10.12 7.03 2.83
N ASP A 46 -9.06 6.89 3.61
CA ASP A 46 -8.08 7.96 3.82
C ASP A 46 -7.39 8.33 2.50
N THR A 47 -7.11 9.62 2.36
CA THR A 47 -6.42 10.13 1.18
C THR A 47 -4.92 9.99 1.36
N ILE A 48 -4.27 9.39 0.37
CA ILE A 48 -2.84 9.19 0.33
C ILE A 48 -2.19 10.31 -0.47
N SER A 49 -1.15 10.92 0.09
CA SER A 49 -0.42 11.98 -0.62
C SER A 49 0.21 11.45 -1.90
N PRO A 50 0.33 12.26 -2.98
CA PRO A 50 1.00 11.84 -4.20
C PRO A 50 2.44 11.34 -3.97
N THR A 51 3.15 11.95 -3.02
CA THR A 51 4.51 11.56 -2.62
C THR A 51 4.52 10.16 -2.00
N THR A 52 3.62 9.89 -1.05
CA THR A 52 3.48 8.56 -0.44
C THR A 52 3.12 7.52 -1.50
N TYR A 53 2.19 7.84 -2.39
CA TYR A 53 1.81 6.94 -3.48
C TYR A 53 3.00 6.62 -4.40
N ARG A 54 3.83 7.62 -4.72
CA ARG A 54 5.06 7.39 -5.51
C ARG A 54 6.00 6.38 -4.83
N PHE A 55 6.19 6.47 -3.51
CA PHE A 55 6.99 5.49 -2.77
C PHE A 55 6.36 4.10 -2.75
N ILE A 56 5.03 4.03 -2.58
CA ILE A 56 4.29 2.78 -2.68
C ILE A 56 4.50 2.13 -4.05
N LYS A 57 4.42 2.90 -5.14
CA LYS A 57 4.69 2.39 -6.50
C LYS A 57 6.10 1.81 -6.61
N LEU A 58 7.11 2.51 -6.09
CA LEU A 58 8.49 2.03 -6.12
C LEU A 58 8.68 0.74 -5.33
N GLN A 59 8.06 0.63 -4.15
CA GLN A 59 8.10 -0.56 -3.31
C GLN A 59 7.39 -1.76 -3.93
N ALA A 60 6.27 -1.50 -4.63
CA ALA A 60 5.45 -2.51 -5.27
C ALA A 60 5.90 -2.85 -6.71
N GLY A 61 6.93 -2.17 -7.23
CA GLY A 61 7.38 -2.37 -8.62
C GLY A 61 6.40 -1.87 -9.68
N TRP A 62 5.50 -0.95 -9.34
CA TRP A 62 4.52 -0.39 -10.27
C TRP A 62 5.15 0.66 -11.18
N LYS A 63 4.86 0.57 -12.48
CA LYS A 63 5.16 1.64 -13.45
C LYS A 63 4.24 2.85 -13.21
#